data_AF-A0A2W4YGJ2-F1
#
_entry.id   AF-A0A2W4YGJ2-F1
#
_cell.length_a   1.000
_cell.length_b   1.000
_cell.length_c   1.000
_cell.angle_alpha   90.00
_cell.angle_beta   90.00
_cell.angle_gamma   90.00
#
_symmetry.space_group_name_H-M   'P 1'
#
loop_
_entity.id
_entity.type
_entity.pdbx_description
1 polymer ?
#
loop_
_entity_poly.entity_id
_entity_poly.type
_entity_poly.pdbx_seq_one_letter_code
_entity_poly.pdbx_strand_id
1 'polypeptide(L)'
;MKAEFYYSQRKYECSVVSLTLDRCNVKELRIRNHEGEILAVQQGKKTALRGKSRATSQEVDILTNNYYNLIKAAVNALDLEEKIQQIKDKEEQIRLLNAEISIFKEKANLSESERVEIIQLRDQIKTLSDRQNISLFSYDEEQVKSKLIKRLGDLAWQNIEVSSRNDLLNAYKHKYLVESDIFTESFSDYKPSCLYISSVIEREIVYAFFKNFYHFLCQQNPKQRDFSVAGVTLKKRGKYTIGSLPYLIGREWDTFSEEVLNQEYLSSDDRERLYYHKLNDQKISASERDLVSQFLDQWKHPLSSWLLQSNKAASKIDQIAKLRNLTAHPMPIYKWQFIELWLLVIGGKTKSGRTQKGLLKEVYERIN
;
A
#
# COMPACT_ATOMS: atom_id res chain seq x y z
N MET A 1 12.41 12.10 -23.73
CA MET A 1 11.07 12.63 -23.42
C MET A 1 11.22 13.87 -22.54
N LYS A 2 10.41 14.91 -22.77
CA LYS A 2 10.42 16.16 -22.02
C LYS A 2 8.98 16.54 -21.66
N ALA A 3 8.75 17.13 -20.50
CA ALA A 3 7.44 17.63 -20.07
C ALA A 3 7.60 18.91 -19.24
N GLU A 4 6.58 19.77 -19.25
CA GLU A 4 6.51 20.96 -18.39
C GLU A 4 5.48 20.73 -17.28
N PHE A 5 5.76 21.25 -16.08
CA PHE A 5 4.83 21.12 -14.95
C PHE A 5 4.98 22.26 -13.95
N TYR A 6 3.96 22.41 -13.10
CA TYR A 6 3.97 23.36 -12.00
C TYR A 6 4.05 22.62 -10.66
N TYR A 7 4.94 23.09 -9.79
CA TYR A 7 5.05 22.61 -8.43
C TYR A 7 5.26 23.80 -7.48
N SER A 8 4.45 23.88 -6.42
CA SER A 8 4.44 25.03 -5.50
C SER A 8 4.39 26.39 -6.22
N GLN A 9 3.49 26.52 -7.21
CA GLN A 9 3.28 27.71 -8.05
C GLN A 9 4.49 28.16 -8.90
N ARG A 10 5.51 27.31 -9.07
CA ARG A 10 6.66 27.58 -9.93
C ARG A 10 6.65 26.65 -11.13
N LYS A 11 7.03 27.16 -12.30
CA LYS A 11 7.18 26.39 -13.53
C LYS A 11 8.51 25.63 -13.52
N TYR A 12 8.46 24.37 -13.92
CA TYR A 12 9.61 23.49 -14.10
C TYR A 12 9.52 22.77 -15.45
N GLU A 13 10.68 22.40 -15.97
CA GLU A 13 10.82 21.50 -17.10
C GLU A 13 11.46 20.21 -16.61
N CYS A 14 11.00 19.06 -17.09
CA CYS A 14 11.61 17.78 -16.77
C CYS A 14 11.88 16.95 -18.01
N SER A 15 12.89 16.08 -17.91
CA SER A 15 13.27 15.18 -18.99
C SER A 15 13.94 13.92 -18.44
N VAL A 16 13.79 12.81 -19.16
CA VAL A 16 14.51 11.57 -18.88
C VAL A 16 15.59 11.35 -19.93
N VAL A 17 16.81 11.11 -19.46
CA VAL A 17 17.97 10.78 -20.28
C VAL A 17 18.47 9.41 -19.86
N SER A 18 18.71 8.52 -20.83
CA SER A 18 19.39 7.26 -20.58
C SER A 18 20.89 7.49 -20.54
N LEU A 19 21.54 7.08 -19.46
CA LEU A 19 22.99 7.07 -19.31
C LEU A 19 23.48 5.63 -19.37
N THR A 20 24.56 5.40 -20.11
CA THR A 20 25.26 4.12 -20.08
C THR A 20 26.42 4.24 -19.10
N LEU A 21 26.30 3.58 -17.95
CA LEU A 21 27.34 3.49 -16.91
C LEU A 21 27.66 2.00 -16.72
N ASP A 22 28.94 1.63 -16.82
CA ASP A 22 29.44 0.28 -16.56
C ASP A 22 28.64 -0.86 -17.24
N ARG A 23 28.29 -0.67 -18.52
CA ARG A 23 27.44 -1.59 -19.34
C ARG A 23 25.98 -1.73 -18.90
N CYS A 24 25.51 -0.93 -17.94
CA CYS A 24 24.10 -0.82 -17.57
C CYS A 24 23.51 0.51 -18.06
N ASN A 25 22.31 0.45 -18.67
CA ASN A 25 21.53 1.64 -18.99
C ASN A 25 20.76 2.08 -17.75
N VAL A 26 21.16 3.22 -17.18
CA VAL A 26 20.52 3.85 -16.02
C VAL A 26 19.76 5.07 -16.50
N LYS A 27 18.50 5.22 -16.09
CA LYS A 27 17.72 6.42 -16.40
C LYS A 27 18.11 7.54 -15.42
N GLU A 28 18.27 8.74 -15.94
CA GLU A 28 18.49 9.97 -15.17
C GLU A 28 17.32 10.93 -15.43
N LEU A 29 16.61 11.31 -14.36
CA LEU A 29 15.61 12.36 -14.37
C LEU A 29 16.31 13.71 -14.19
N ARG A 30 16.05 14.66 -15.08
CA ARG A 30 16.54 16.04 -14.98
C ARG A 30 15.37 16.98 -14.82
N ILE A 31 15.36 17.77 -13.76
CA ILE A 31 14.35 18.78 -13.47
C ILE A 31 15.02 20.14 -13.50
N ARG A 32 14.61 21.01 -14.41
CA ARG A 32 15.11 22.38 -14.54
C ARG A 32 14.12 23.36 -13.94
N ASN A 33 14.61 24.26 -13.09
CA ASN A 33 13.82 25.36 -12.56
C ASN A 33 13.83 26.59 -13.49
N HIS A 34 13.02 27.59 -13.18
CA HIS A 34 12.97 28.87 -13.91
C HIS A 34 14.29 29.66 -13.93
N GLU A 35 15.22 29.40 -13.00
CA GLU A 35 16.56 30.04 -12.95
C GLU A 35 17.61 29.28 -13.78
N GLY A 36 17.22 28.18 -14.42
CA GLY A 36 18.11 27.34 -15.23
C GLY A 36 18.96 26.34 -14.44
N GLU A 37 18.77 26.22 -13.13
CA GLU A 37 19.41 25.17 -12.32
C GLU A 37 18.74 23.82 -12.60
N ILE A 38 19.56 22.76 -12.64
CA ILE A 38 19.10 21.40 -12.90
C ILE A 38 19.31 20.55 -11.65
N LEU A 39 18.26 19.83 -11.25
CA LEU A 39 18.32 18.72 -10.32
C LEU A 39 18.35 17.42 -11.15
N ALA A 40 19.47 16.70 -11.10
CA ALA A 40 19.66 15.43 -11.79
C ALA A 40 19.63 14.26 -10.80
N VAL A 41 18.66 13.36 -10.98
CA VAL A 41 18.41 12.21 -10.11
C VAL A 41 18.59 10.94 -10.93
N GLN A 42 19.53 10.09 -10.52
CA GLN A 42 19.71 8.78 -11.14
C GLN A 42 18.72 7.79 -10.54
N GLN A 43 18.19 6.91 -11.38
CA GLN A 43 17.27 5.86 -10.97
C GLN A 43 17.84 5.04 -9.81
N GLY A 44 17.09 4.94 -8.71
CA GLY A 44 17.48 4.17 -7.52
C GLY A 44 18.48 4.84 -6.58
N LYS A 45 18.93 6.07 -6.86
CA LYS A 45 19.81 6.82 -5.95
C LYS A 45 19.02 7.77 -5.05
N LYS A 46 19.49 7.91 -3.80
CA LYS A 46 18.97 8.84 -2.79
C LYS A 46 19.63 10.21 -2.81
N THR A 47 20.67 10.37 -3.62
CA THR A 47 21.31 11.66 -3.83
C THR A 47 21.05 12.15 -5.24
N ALA A 48 21.02 13.46 -5.39
CA ALA A 48 20.88 14.15 -6.65
C ALA A 48 22.00 15.16 -6.82
N LEU A 49 22.32 15.49 -8.07
CA LEU A 49 23.23 16.56 -8.40
C LEU A 49 22.41 17.82 -8.71
N ARG A 50 22.62 18.89 -7.95
CA ARG A 50 21.98 20.19 -8.17
C ARG A 50 22.99 21.20 -8.68
N GLY A 51 22.75 21.77 -9.85
CA GLY A 51 23.54 22.90 -10.34
C GLY A 51 23.25 23.26 -11.80
N LYS A 52 23.90 24.30 -12.31
CA LYS A 52 23.81 24.72 -13.72
C LYS A 52 24.64 23.82 -14.65
N SER A 53 25.65 23.13 -14.10
CA SER A 53 26.48 22.15 -14.82
C SER A 53 26.87 21.01 -13.89
N ARG A 54 27.22 19.83 -14.44
CA ARG A 54 27.74 18.70 -13.65
C ARG A 54 29.07 19.01 -12.96
N ALA A 55 29.90 19.87 -13.54
CA ALA A 55 31.20 20.24 -12.96
C ALA A 55 31.04 21.12 -11.72
N THR A 56 29.93 21.86 -11.62
CA THR A 56 29.64 22.79 -10.52
C THR A 56 28.46 22.33 -9.68
N SER A 57 27.99 21.09 -9.85
CA SER A 57 26.80 20.60 -9.16
C SER A 57 27.14 20.13 -7.75
N GLN A 58 26.33 20.55 -6.80
CA GLN A 58 26.39 20.08 -5.41
C GLN A 58 25.57 18.79 -5.29
N GLU A 59 26.12 17.81 -4.56
CA GLU A 59 25.36 16.63 -4.19
C GLU A 59 24.39 16.99 -3.06
N VAL A 60 23.11 16.69 -3.28
CA VAL A 60 22.03 16.95 -2.33
C VAL A 60 21.29 15.66 -2.04
N ASP A 61 20.94 15.43 -0.78
CA ASP A 61 20.07 14.33 -0.38
C ASP A 61 18.61 14.69 -0.74
N ILE A 62 17.96 13.79 -1.49
CA ILE A 62 16.59 14.00 -1.98
C ILE A 62 15.54 13.73 -0.89
N LEU A 63 15.93 13.07 0.21
CA LEU A 63 15.06 12.73 1.32
C LEU A 63 14.92 13.88 2.34
N THR A 64 15.93 14.76 2.44
CA THR A 64 16.03 15.81 3.47
C THR A 64 15.56 17.20 3.02
N ASN A 65 14.84 17.31 1.90
CA ASN A 65 14.28 18.57 1.40
C ASN A 65 13.02 18.31 0.56
N ASN A 66 12.26 19.35 0.19
CA ASN A 66 11.05 19.27 -0.68
C ASN A 66 11.31 18.67 -2.09
N TYR A 67 12.49 18.12 -2.36
CA TYR A 67 12.87 17.47 -3.61
C TYR A 67 12.07 16.20 -3.89
N TYR A 68 11.75 15.38 -2.88
CA TYR A 68 10.96 14.16 -3.11
C TYR A 68 9.62 14.44 -3.79
N ASN A 69 8.88 15.43 -3.30
CA ASN A 69 7.60 15.83 -3.87
C ASN A 69 7.76 16.49 -5.26
N LEU A 70 8.83 17.26 -5.46
CA LEU A 70 9.17 17.84 -6.77
C LEU A 70 9.50 16.74 -7.80
N ILE A 71 10.25 15.71 -7.40
CA ILE A 71 10.59 14.55 -8.22
C ILE A 71 9.31 13.80 -8.62
N LYS A 72 8.41 13.54 -7.67
CA LYS A 72 7.11 12.92 -7.97
C LYS A 72 6.28 13.73 -8.96
N ALA A 73 6.23 15.05 -8.80
CA ALA A 73 5.52 15.93 -9.72
C ALA A 73 6.11 15.87 -11.14
N ALA A 74 7.44 15.84 -11.27
CA ALA A 74 8.13 15.69 -12.55
C ALA A 74 7.86 14.34 -13.24
N VAL A 75 7.93 13.24 -12.49
CA VAL A 75 7.66 11.89 -13.02
C VAL A 75 6.21 11.78 -13.52
N ASN A 76 5.24 12.30 -12.75
CA ASN A 76 3.85 12.33 -13.17
C ASN A 76 3.63 13.16 -14.45
N ALA A 77 4.32 14.29 -14.58
CA ALA A 77 4.23 15.13 -15.77
C ALA A 77 4.79 14.41 -17.01
N LEU A 78 5.88 13.66 -16.85
CA LEU A 78 6.46 12.85 -17.92
C LEU A 78 5.52 11.72 -18.36
N ASP A 79 4.92 11.00 -17.41
CA ASP A 79 3.94 9.94 -17.72
C ASP A 79 2.69 10.52 -18.42
N LEU A 80 2.22 11.70 -17.99
CA LEU A 80 1.10 12.38 -18.62
C LEU A 80 1.44 12.79 -20.07
N GLU A 81 2.62 13.37 -20.31
CA GLU A 81 3.05 13.78 -21.64
C GLU A 81 3.20 12.56 -22.58
N GLU A 82 3.73 11.44 -22.08
CA GLU A 82 3.82 10.19 -22.82
C GLU A 82 2.42 9.71 -23.26
N LYS A 83 1.45 9.75 -22.34
CA LYS A 83 0.06 9.39 -22.62
C LYS A 83 -0.59 10.32 -23.64
N ILE A 84 -0.37 11.63 -23.52
CA ILE A 84 -0.89 12.61 -24.48
C ILE A 84 -0.31 12.34 -25.88
N GLN A 85 0.98 12.04 -25.97
CA GLN A 85 1.59 11.70 -27.26
C GLN A 85 1.00 10.41 -27.85
N GLN A 86 0.83 9.36 -27.04
CA GLN A 86 0.20 8.12 -27.50
C GLN A 86 -1.25 8.31 -27.95
N ILE A 87 -2.02 9.19 -27.30
CA ILE A 87 -3.38 9.52 -27.72
C ILE A 87 -3.36 10.19 -29.09
N LYS A 88 -2.48 11.17 -29.31
CA LYS A 88 -2.33 11.84 -30.61
C LYS A 88 -1.95 10.85 -31.71
N ASP A 89 -1.02 9.95 -31.44
CA ASP A 89 -0.60 8.93 -32.40
C ASP A 89 -1.76 7.98 -32.76
N LYS A 90 -2.59 7.61 -31.78
CA LYS A 90 -3.79 6.79 -32.01
C LYS A 90 -4.90 7.54 -32.74
N GLU A 91 -5.11 8.81 -32.44
CA GLU A 91 -6.08 9.66 -33.14
C GLU A 91 -5.72 9.81 -34.63
N GLU A 92 -4.43 9.97 -34.94
CA GLU A 92 -3.98 10.04 -36.33
C GLU A 92 -4.13 8.68 -37.03
N GLN A 93 -3.83 7.56 -36.35
CA GLN A 93 -4.12 6.23 -36.90
C GLN A 93 -5.61 6.03 -37.18
N ILE A 94 -6.50 6.45 -36.27
CA ILE A 94 -7.95 6.37 -36.48
C ILE A 94 -8.37 7.25 -37.66
N ARG A 95 -7.78 8.44 -37.80
CA ARG A 95 -8.06 9.35 -38.91
C ARG A 95 -7.68 8.73 -40.26
N LEU A 96 -6.47 8.17 -40.35
CA LEU A 96 -5.99 7.48 -41.55
C LEU A 96 -6.88 6.27 -41.87
N LEU A 97 -7.22 5.46 -40.86
CA LEU A 97 -8.11 4.31 -41.02
C LEU A 97 -9.51 4.72 -41.49
N ASN A 98 -10.06 5.84 -41.01
CA ASN A 98 -11.35 6.36 -41.44
C ASN A 98 -11.32 6.93 -42.86
N ALA A 99 -10.21 7.54 -43.27
CA ALA A 99 -10.00 7.97 -44.66
C ALA A 99 -9.92 6.76 -45.60
N GLU A 100 -9.20 5.72 -45.19
CA GLU A 100 -9.10 4.45 -45.91
C GLU A 100 -10.47 3.75 -46.01
N ILE A 101 -11.23 3.65 -44.91
CA ILE A 101 -12.61 3.12 -44.92
C ILE A 101 -13.51 3.92 -45.88
N SER A 102 -13.36 5.24 -45.94
CA SER A 102 -14.13 6.08 -46.87
C SER A 102 -13.78 5.78 -48.34
N ILE A 103 -12.49 5.63 -48.65
CA ILE A 103 -12.02 5.23 -49.99
C ILE A 103 -12.50 3.81 -50.34
N PHE A 104 -12.48 2.88 -49.38
CA PHE A 104 -12.98 1.51 -49.56
C PHE A 104 -14.51 1.45 -49.71
N LYS A 105 -15.25 2.32 -49.01
CA LYS A 105 -16.70 2.45 -49.16
C LYS A 105 -17.08 3.03 -50.53
N GLU A 106 -16.31 3.99 -51.06
CA GLU A 106 -16.49 4.48 -52.43
C GLU A 106 -16.15 3.42 -53.48
N LYS A 107 -15.20 2.52 -53.17
CA LYS A 107 -14.84 1.37 -54.01
C LYS A 107 -15.72 0.13 -53.81
N ALA A 108 -16.87 0.21 -53.12
CA ALA A 108 -17.74 -0.92 -52.79
C ALA A 108 -18.51 -1.52 -53.98
N ASN A 109 -17.77 -2.01 -54.97
CA ASN A 109 -18.09 -3.11 -55.87
C ASN A 109 -16.97 -4.17 -55.77
N LEU A 110 -16.72 -4.69 -54.57
CA LEU A 110 -15.62 -5.63 -54.30
C LEU A 110 -16.10 -7.07 -54.10
N SER A 111 -15.28 -8.01 -54.55
CA SER A 111 -15.54 -9.45 -54.70
C SER A 111 -15.25 -10.26 -53.42
N GLU A 112 -15.73 -11.51 -53.38
CA GLU A 112 -15.66 -12.40 -52.20
C GLU A 112 -14.22 -12.67 -51.72
N SER A 113 -13.23 -12.71 -52.63
CA SER A 113 -11.82 -12.97 -52.27
C SER A 113 -11.20 -11.84 -51.45
N GLU A 114 -11.60 -10.60 -51.73
CA GLU A 114 -11.08 -9.41 -51.05
C GLU A 114 -11.65 -9.30 -49.62
N ARG A 115 -12.84 -9.87 -49.37
CA ARG A 115 -13.43 -9.96 -48.02
C ARG A 115 -12.65 -10.90 -47.11
N VAL A 116 -12.11 -11.98 -47.66
CA VAL A 116 -11.33 -12.98 -46.89
C VAL A 116 -9.97 -12.39 -46.48
N GLU A 117 -9.33 -11.61 -47.36
CA GLU A 117 -8.05 -10.97 -47.08
C GLU A 117 -8.18 -9.87 -46.00
N ILE A 118 -9.30 -9.13 -45.99
CA ILE A 118 -9.63 -8.16 -44.94
C ILE A 118 -9.76 -8.84 -43.57
N ILE A 119 -10.38 -10.02 -43.50
CA ILE A 119 -10.51 -10.77 -42.23
C ILE A 119 -9.13 -11.22 -41.73
N GLN A 120 -8.28 -11.70 -42.62
CA GLN A 120 -6.92 -12.13 -42.26
C GLN A 120 -6.03 -10.98 -41.79
N LEU A 121 -6.09 -9.82 -42.44
CA LEU A 121 -5.36 -8.62 -42.01
C LEU A 121 -5.85 -8.11 -40.65
N ARG A 122 -7.15 -8.21 -40.37
CA ARG A 122 -7.74 -7.83 -39.07
C ARG A 122 -7.23 -8.70 -37.93
N ASP A 123 -7.11 -10.00 -38.16
CA ASP A 123 -6.56 -10.95 -37.19
C ASP A 123 -5.04 -10.76 -36.98
N GLN A 124 -4.31 -10.37 -38.03
CA GLN A 124 -2.89 -9.99 -37.91
C GLN A 124 -2.70 -8.69 -37.10
N ILE A 125 -3.55 -7.68 -37.31
CA ILE A 125 -3.51 -6.43 -36.51
C ILE A 125 -3.85 -6.71 -35.05
N LYS A 126 -4.84 -7.58 -34.78
CA LYS A 126 -5.19 -7.99 -33.41
C LYS A 126 -4.03 -8.70 -32.71
N THR A 127 -3.38 -9.64 -33.40
CA THR A 127 -2.20 -10.34 -32.85
C THR A 127 -0.96 -9.45 -32.69
N LEU A 128 -0.79 -8.41 -33.51
CA LEU A 128 0.25 -7.41 -33.33
C LEU A 128 -0.05 -6.44 -32.16
N SER A 129 -1.31 -6.06 -31.98
CA SER A 129 -1.77 -5.28 -30.82
C SER A 129 -1.58 -6.03 -29.50
N ASP A 130 -1.82 -7.34 -29.49
CA ASP A 130 -1.63 -8.18 -28.31
C ASP A 130 -0.13 -8.37 -27.94
N ARG A 131 0.77 -8.23 -28.92
CA ARG A 131 2.23 -8.31 -28.73
C ARG A 131 2.88 -7.02 -28.24
N GLN A 132 2.27 -5.86 -28.46
CA GLN A 132 2.77 -4.54 -28.01
C GLN A 132 2.24 -4.13 -26.63
N ASN A 133 1.58 -5.04 -25.89
CA ASN A 133 1.02 -4.77 -24.58
C ASN A 133 2.13 -4.64 -23.51
N ILE A 134 2.85 -3.51 -23.55
CA ILE A 134 3.55 -2.96 -22.40
C ILE A 134 2.45 -2.60 -21.42
N SER A 135 2.35 -3.38 -20.35
CA SER A 135 1.41 -3.23 -19.23
C SER A 135 1.19 -1.76 -18.88
N LEU A 136 0.14 -1.17 -19.44
CA LEU A 136 -0.30 0.19 -19.11
C LEU A 136 -0.68 0.22 -17.63
N PHE A 137 -0.26 1.28 -16.94
CA PHE A 137 -0.82 1.64 -15.64
C PHE A 137 -2.33 1.89 -15.81
N SER A 138 -3.11 0.86 -15.48
CA SER A 138 -4.56 0.86 -15.45
C SER A 138 -4.96 0.45 -14.04
N TYR A 139 -5.26 1.42 -13.19
CA TYR A 139 -5.90 1.14 -11.91
C TYR A 139 -7.33 0.71 -12.19
N ASP A 140 -7.55 -0.59 -12.26
CA ASP A 140 -8.88 -1.20 -12.31
C ASP A 140 -9.32 -1.60 -10.90
N GLU A 141 -10.21 -0.78 -10.34
CA GLU A 141 -10.74 -0.97 -8.99
C GLU A 141 -11.46 -2.32 -8.82
N GLU A 142 -12.18 -2.80 -9.84
CA GLU A 142 -12.90 -4.08 -9.76
C GLU A 142 -11.93 -5.26 -9.79
N GLN A 143 -10.84 -5.16 -10.55
CA GLN A 143 -9.77 -6.16 -10.50
C GLN A 143 -9.08 -6.17 -9.13
N VAL A 144 -8.80 -4.99 -8.55
CA VAL A 144 -8.19 -4.86 -7.22
C VAL A 144 -9.10 -5.44 -6.13
N LYS A 145 -10.39 -5.09 -6.17
CA LYS A 145 -11.42 -5.64 -5.29
C LYS A 145 -11.48 -7.16 -5.38
N SER A 146 -11.49 -7.72 -6.59
CA SER A 146 -11.46 -9.18 -6.80
C SER A 146 -10.22 -9.83 -6.16
N LYS A 147 -9.05 -9.18 -6.27
CA LYS A 147 -7.81 -9.64 -5.61
C LYS A 147 -7.89 -9.56 -4.08
N LEU A 148 -8.50 -8.51 -3.53
CA LEU A 148 -8.69 -8.35 -2.08
C LEU A 148 -9.68 -9.39 -1.54
N ILE A 149 -10.82 -9.58 -2.19
CA ILE A 149 -11.82 -10.60 -1.84
C ILE A 149 -11.18 -11.99 -1.81
N LYS A 150 -10.40 -12.34 -2.84
CA LYS A 150 -9.69 -13.63 -2.88
C LYS A 150 -8.74 -13.83 -1.70
N ARG A 151 -8.12 -12.76 -1.19
CA ARG A 151 -7.17 -12.81 -0.06
C ARG A 151 -7.86 -12.83 1.29
N LEU A 152 -8.87 -11.97 1.48
CA LEU A 152 -9.61 -11.80 2.73
C LEU A 152 -10.65 -12.92 2.93
N GLY A 153 -11.18 -13.46 1.85
CA GLY A 153 -12.36 -14.32 1.84
C GLY A 153 -13.65 -13.51 1.75
N ASP A 154 -14.68 -14.11 1.13
CA ASP A 154 -15.98 -13.47 0.90
C ASP A 154 -16.64 -13.06 2.22
N LEU A 155 -16.58 -13.93 3.24
CA LEU A 155 -17.13 -13.66 4.56
C LEU A 155 -16.49 -12.43 5.20
N ALA A 156 -15.16 -12.34 5.22
CA ALA A 156 -14.48 -11.18 5.78
C ALA A 156 -14.87 -9.90 5.02
N TRP A 157 -14.84 -9.94 3.69
CA TRP A 157 -15.17 -8.78 2.85
C TRP A 157 -16.61 -8.27 3.07
N GLN A 158 -17.57 -9.17 3.24
CA GLN A 158 -18.98 -8.82 3.44
C GLN A 158 -19.26 -8.27 4.85
N ASN A 159 -18.52 -8.71 5.86
CA ASN A 159 -18.78 -8.37 7.26
C ASN A 159 -18.03 -7.13 7.76
N ILE A 160 -16.95 -6.70 7.10
CA ILE A 160 -16.26 -5.45 7.45
C ILE A 160 -17.04 -4.22 6.97
N GLU A 161 -16.85 -3.10 7.67
CA GLU A 161 -17.51 -1.84 7.34
C GLU A 161 -17.15 -1.35 5.92
N VAL A 162 -18.06 -0.59 5.30
CA VAL A 162 -17.84 0.02 3.97
C VAL A 162 -16.60 0.92 3.98
N SER A 163 -16.42 1.71 5.04
CA SER A 163 -15.25 2.56 5.22
C SER A 163 -13.95 1.73 5.23
N SER A 164 -13.96 0.57 5.90
CA SER A 164 -12.82 -0.34 5.92
C SER A 164 -12.52 -0.94 4.55
N ARG A 165 -13.54 -1.30 3.76
CA ARG A 165 -13.35 -1.73 2.36
C ARG A 165 -12.70 -0.64 1.51
N ASN A 166 -13.16 0.60 1.66
CA ASN A 166 -12.60 1.75 0.95
C ASN A 166 -11.13 2.00 1.35
N ASP A 167 -10.82 1.92 2.65
CA ASP A 167 -9.45 2.05 3.14
C ASP A 167 -8.54 0.95 2.55
N LEU A 168 -9.00 -0.30 2.46
CA LEU A 168 -8.22 -1.39 1.83
C LEU A 168 -7.97 -1.16 0.33
N LEU A 169 -8.97 -0.64 -0.39
CA LEU A 169 -8.81 -0.25 -1.80
C LEU A 169 -7.80 0.88 -1.96
N ASN A 170 -7.89 1.92 -1.12
CA ASN A 170 -6.95 3.04 -1.11
C ASN A 170 -5.52 2.60 -0.75
N ALA A 171 -5.36 1.67 0.21
CA ALA A 171 -4.08 1.09 0.55
C ALA A 171 -3.43 0.39 -0.66
N TYR A 172 -4.22 -0.36 -1.43
CA TYR A 172 -3.77 -1.04 -2.65
C TYR A 172 -3.43 -0.03 -3.75
N LYS A 173 -4.31 0.97 -3.98
CA LYS A 173 -4.07 2.04 -4.95
C LYS A 173 -2.75 2.75 -4.68
N HIS A 174 -2.48 3.10 -3.43
CA HIS A 174 -1.25 3.79 -3.10
C HIS A 174 -0.01 2.89 -3.17
N LYS A 175 -0.13 1.62 -2.77
CA LYS A 175 0.92 0.62 -3.02
C LYS A 175 1.30 0.57 -4.50
N TYR A 176 0.29 0.49 -5.37
CA TYR A 176 0.51 0.39 -6.81
C TYR A 176 1.13 1.67 -7.39
N LEU A 177 0.70 2.86 -6.92
CA LEU A 177 1.33 4.14 -7.27
C LEU A 177 2.82 4.18 -6.90
N VAL A 178 3.15 3.70 -5.71
CA VAL A 178 4.54 3.60 -5.24
C VAL A 178 5.34 2.60 -6.10
N GLU A 179 4.80 1.41 -6.34
CA GLU A 179 5.47 0.39 -7.15
C GLU A 179 5.61 0.77 -8.63
N SER A 180 4.75 1.65 -9.15
CA SER A 180 4.84 2.17 -10.51
C SER A 180 5.88 3.28 -10.68
N ASP A 181 6.38 3.87 -9.58
CA ASP A 181 7.40 4.92 -9.63
C ASP A 181 8.79 4.32 -9.87
N ILE A 182 9.15 4.24 -11.15
CA ILE A 182 10.44 3.73 -11.61
C ILE A 182 11.67 4.44 -11.02
N PHE A 183 11.55 5.68 -10.54
CA PHE A 183 12.68 6.46 -10.02
C PHE A 183 12.84 6.34 -8.51
N THR A 184 11.73 6.24 -7.77
CA THR A 184 11.77 6.25 -6.31
C THR A 184 11.41 4.92 -5.65
N GLU A 185 11.12 3.85 -6.41
CA GLU A 185 10.68 2.55 -5.87
C GLU A 185 11.56 2.07 -4.68
N SER A 186 12.88 2.21 -4.81
CA SER A 186 13.86 1.73 -3.81
C SER A 186 13.85 2.48 -2.47
N PHE A 187 13.27 3.68 -2.41
CA PHE A 187 13.20 4.52 -1.19
C PHE A 187 11.82 5.14 -0.98
N SER A 188 10.79 4.56 -1.61
CA SER A 188 9.43 5.07 -1.54
C SER A 188 8.82 4.89 -0.16
N ASP A 189 8.01 5.88 0.23
CA ASP A 189 7.32 5.89 1.51
C ASP A 189 5.93 5.21 1.40
N TYR A 190 5.78 4.09 2.10
CA TYR A 190 4.51 3.34 2.18
C TYR A 190 3.58 3.80 3.32
N LYS A 191 3.93 4.89 4.04
CA LYS A 191 3.13 5.43 5.15
C LYS A 191 1.63 5.52 4.86
N PRO A 192 1.16 6.10 3.73
CA PRO A 192 -0.29 6.24 3.53
C PRO A 192 -0.98 4.89 3.38
N SER A 193 -0.35 3.90 2.72
CA SER A 193 -0.89 2.54 2.64
C SER A 193 -0.95 1.87 4.01
N CYS A 194 0.07 2.05 4.84
CA CYS A 194 0.09 1.55 6.21
C CYS A 194 -0.97 2.20 7.09
N LEU A 195 -1.21 3.52 6.94
CA LEU A 195 -2.25 4.23 7.67
C LEU A 195 -3.63 3.70 7.32
N TYR A 196 -3.95 3.53 6.03
CA TYR A 196 -5.22 2.94 5.61
C TYR A 196 -5.45 1.54 6.20
N ILE A 197 -4.44 0.65 6.12
CA ILE A 197 -4.54 -0.70 6.69
C ILE A 197 -4.70 -0.63 8.22
N SER A 198 -4.00 0.28 8.88
CA SER A 198 -4.08 0.45 10.34
C SER A 198 -5.46 0.98 10.77
N SER A 199 -6.05 1.91 10.02
CA SER A 199 -7.40 2.43 10.28
C SER A 199 -8.46 1.33 10.19
N VAL A 200 -8.29 0.34 9.31
CA VAL A 200 -9.15 -0.84 9.26
C VAL A 200 -9.06 -1.63 10.57
N ILE A 201 -7.85 -1.87 11.08
CA ILE A 201 -7.68 -2.60 12.35
C ILE A 201 -8.22 -1.81 13.55
N GLU A 202 -8.00 -0.49 13.59
CA GLU A 202 -8.56 0.37 14.63
C GLU A 202 -10.10 0.30 14.65
N ARG A 203 -10.75 0.22 13.48
CA ARG A 203 -12.21 0.18 13.34
C ARG A 203 -12.79 -1.20 13.64
N GLU A 204 -12.32 -2.22 12.94
CA GLU A 204 -12.89 -3.57 12.96
C GLU A 204 -12.54 -4.34 14.25
N ILE A 205 -11.40 -4.02 14.87
CA ILE A 205 -10.86 -4.78 16.01
C ILE A 205 -10.92 -3.94 17.28
N VAL A 206 -10.20 -2.82 17.31
CA VAL A 206 -9.99 -2.04 18.54
C VAL A 206 -11.30 -1.39 18.99
N TYR A 207 -11.95 -0.63 18.11
CA TYR A 207 -13.21 0.04 18.43
C TYR A 207 -14.31 -0.98 18.74
N ALA A 208 -14.43 -2.05 17.96
CA ALA A 208 -15.40 -3.12 18.21
C ALA A 208 -15.20 -3.74 19.60
N PHE A 209 -13.99 -4.14 19.96
CA PHE A 209 -13.69 -4.71 21.28
C PHE A 209 -14.00 -3.72 22.41
N PHE A 210 -13.37 -2.54 22.41
CA PHE A 210 -13.45 -1.62 23.54
C PHE A 210 -14.85 -1.04 23.74
N LYS A 211 -15.59 -0.81 22.65
CA LYS A 211 -17.00 -0.41 22.73
C LYS A 211 -17.82 -1.47 23.44
N ASN A 212 -17.76 -2.73 22.99
CA ASN A 212 -18.58 -3.79 23.56
C ASN A 212 -18.15 -4.16 24.98
N PHE A 213 -16.85 -4.14 25.26
CA PHE A 213 -16.33 -4.38 26.60
C PHE A 213 -16.80 -3.31 27.60
N TYR A 214 -16.76 -2.02 27.21
CA TYR A 214 -17.30 -0.95 28.03
C TYR A 214 -18.81 -1.13 28.33
N HIS A 215 -19.60 -1.55 27.33
CA HIS A 215 -21.04 -1.81 27.53
C HIS A 215 -21.28 -2.97 28.50
N PHE A 216 -20.50 -4.04 28.39
CA PHE A 216 -20.55 -5.15 29.34
C PHE A 216 -20.28 -4.69 30.78
N LEU A 217 -19.25 -3.88 31.00
CA LEU A 217 -18.93 -3.36 32.33
C LEU A 217 -20.04 -2.45 32.89
N CYS A 218 -20.67 -1.65 32.02
CA CYS A 218 -21.82 -0.83 32.42
C CYS A 218 -23.03 -1.67 32.82
N GLN A 219 -23.25 -2.84 32.19
CA GLN A 219 -24.32 -3.75 32.58
C GLN A 219 -24.07 -4.37 33.96
N GLN A 220 -22.81 -4.72 34.27
CA GLN A 220 -22.44 -5.24 35.59
C GLN A 220 -22.46 -4.15 36.67
N ASN A 221 -22.13 -2.91 36.33
CA ASN A 221 -22.03 -1.79 37.28
C ASN A 221 -22.73 -0.52 36.74
N PRO A 222 -24.08 -0.45 36.78
CA PRO A 222 -24.85 0.61 36.11
C PRO A 222 -24.58 2.04 36.61
N LYS A 223 -24.06 2.20 37.83
CA LYS A 223 -23.73 3.51 38.42
C LYS A 223 -22.33 4.00 38.05
N GLN A 224 -21.44 3.12 37.60
CA GLN A 224 -20.08 3.46 37.22
C GLN A 224 -20.05 4.00 35.78
N ARG A 225 -19.08 4.88 35.51
CA ARG A 225 -18.92 5.56 34.20
C ARG A 225 -17.53 5.42 33.62
N ASP A 226 -16.54 5.20 34.48
CA ASP A 226 -15.14 4.97 34.12
C ASP A 226 -14.68 3.67 34.77
N PHE A 227 -14.01 2.81 34.01
CA PHE A 227 -13.45 1.53 34.50
C PHE A 227 -11.95 1.50 34.24
N SER A 228 -11.16 0.98 35.16
CA SER A 228 -9.73 0.75 34.94
C SER A 228 -9.50 -0.75 34.88
N VAL A 229 -9.03 -1.24 33.73
CA VAL A 229 -8.70 -2.66 33.53
C VAL A 229 -7.30 -2.73 32.92
N ALA A 230 -6.36 -3.40 33.61
CA ALA A 230 -4.97 -3.52 33.17
C ALA A 230 -4.33 -2.16 32.81
N GLY A 231 -4.53 -1.14 33.65
CA GLY A 231 -4.01 0.21 33.39
C GLY A 231 -4.67 0.97 32.23
N VAL A 232 -5.66 0.38 31.53
CA VAL A 232 -6.45 1.07 30.51
C VAL A 232 -7.73 1.62 31.14
N THR A 233 -7.91 2.95 31.07
CA THR A 233 -9.15 3.58 31.51
C THR A 233 -10.21 3.58 30.42
N LEU A 234 -11.26 2.78 30.61
CA LEU A 234 -12.41 2.64 29.73
C LEU A 234 -13.47 3.70 30.04
N LYS A 235 -13.86 4.45 29.01
CA LYS A 235 -14.88 5.51 29.05
C LYS A 235 -15.78 5.45 27.82
N LYS A 236 -16.98 6.04 27.90
CA LYS A 236 -17.96 6.11 26.79
C LYS A 236 -17.38 6.65 25.47
N ARG A 237 -16.43 7.57 25.52
CA ARG A 237 -15.73 8.15 24.36
C ARG A 237 -14.21 8.02 24.50
N GLY A 238 -13.75 6.90 25.06
CA GLY A 238 -12.31 6.62 25.17
C GLY A 238 -11.65 6.52 23.80
N LYS A 239 -10.41 7.02 23.69
CA LYS A 239 -9.55 6.84 22.52
C LYS A 239 -8.58 5.71 22.83
N TYR A 240 -8.82 4.56 22.24
CA TYR A 240 -8.00 3.37 22.43
C TYR A 240 -7.12 3.15 21.20
N THR A 241 -5.94 2.59 21.42
CA THR A 241 -4.97 2.32 20.34
C THR A 241 -4.83 0.82 20.13
N ILE A 242 -4.32 0.41 18.97
CA ILE A 242 -4.01 -1.00 18.67
C ILE A 242 -3.13 -1.60 19.76
N GLY A 243 -2.11 -0.87 20.21
CA GLY A 243 -1.15 -1.32 21.23
C GLY A 243 -1.73 -1.48 22.64
N SER A 244 -2.95 -1.03 22.91
CA SER A 244 -3.60 -1.20 24.22
C SER A 244 -4.22 -2.59 24.40
N LEU A 245 -4.54 -3.27 23.31
CA LEU A 245 -5.31 -4.52 23.33
C LEU A 245 -4.48 -5.78 23.72
N PRO A 246 -3.21 -5.96 23.29
CA PRO A 246 -2.40 -7.13 23.66
C PRO A 246 -2.29 -7.34 25.18
N TYR A 247 -2.14 -6.26 25.94
CA TYR A 247 -2.02 -6.30 27.41
C TYR A 247 -3.28 -6.82 28.11
N LEU A 248 -4.45 -6.68 27.49
CA LEU A 248 -5.72 -7.15 28.05
C LEU A 248 -5.96 -8.64 27.80
N ILE A 249 -5.43 -9.18 26.69
CA ILE A 249 -5.75 -10.54 26.23
C ILE A 249 -4.60 -11.52 26.45
N GLY A 250 -3.34 -11.10 26.31
CA GLY A 250 -2.16 -11.97 26.37
C GLY A 250 -1.52 -12.03 27.75
N ARG A 251 -0.94 -13.19 28.11
CA ARG A 251 0.05 -13.29 29.21
C ARG A 251 1.46 -13.08 28.69
N GLU A 252 1.68 -13.47 27.44
CA GLU A 252 2.93 -13.38 26.72
C GLU A 252 2.62 -13.42 25.21
N TRP A 253 3.51 -12.88 24.40
CA TRP A 253 3.37 -12.86 22.95
C TRP A 253 4.69 -12.58 22.24
N ASP A 254 4.76 -12.89 20.96
CA ASP A 254 5.89 -12.55 20.09
C ASP A 254 5.69 -11.16 19.49
N THR A 255 6.72 -10.32 19.58
CA THR A 255 6.72 -8.96 19.03
C THR A 255 7.96 -8.66 18.21
N PHE A 256 7.94 -7.55 17.47
CA PHE A 256 9.08 -7.11 16.66
C PHE A 256 10.21 -6.57 17.54
N SER A 257 11.44 -6.99 17.25
CA SER A 257 12.65 -6.33 17.74
C SER A 257 12.71 -4.89 17.23
N GLU A 258 12.81 -3.91 18.14
CA GLU A 258 12.87 -2.49 17.75
C GLU A 258 14.14 -2.17 16.95
N GLU A 259 15.25 -2.85 17.26
CA GLU A 259 16.50 -2.69 16.53
C GLU A 259 16.33 -3.05 15.05
N VAL A 260 15.77 -4.24 14.77
CA VAL A 260 15.54 -4.72 13.41
C VAL A 260 14.42 -3.94 12.74
N LEU A 261 13.36 -3.62 13.47
CA LEU A 261 12.18 -2.94 12.93
C LEU A 261 12.50 -1.57 12.34
N ASN A 262 13.48 -0.86 12.90
CA ASN A 262 13.88 0.47 12.44
C ASN A 262 14.87 0.45 11.25
N GLN A 263 15.25 -0.73 10.76
CA GLN A 263 16.18 -0.85 9.63
C GLN A 263 15.49 -0.62 8.29
N GLU A 264 16.26 -0.07 7.35
CA GLU A 264 15.79 0.15 5.98
C GLU A 264 15.58 -1.14 5.19
N TYR A 265 16.46 -2.13 5.39
CA TYR A 265 16.43 -3.39 4.69
C TYR A 265 16.41 -4.53 5.71
N LEU A 266 15.67 -5.59 5.38
CA LEU A 266 15.64 -6.81 6.18
C LEU A 266 16.56 -7.85 5.55
N SER A 267 17.74 -8.06 6.15
CA SER A 267 18.68 -9.10 5.72
C SER A 267 18.20 -10.51 6.09
N SER A 268 18.94 -11.54 5.67
CA SER A 268 18.62 -12.92 6.06
C SER A 268 18.83 -13.15 7.56
N ASP A 269 19.94 -12.64 8.12
CA ASP A 269 20.29 -12.80 9.54
C ASP A 269 19.31 -12.04 10.45
N ASP A 270 18.78 -10.91 9.96
CA ASP A 270 17.77 -10.14 10.68
C ASP A 270 16.43 -10.86 10.78
N ARG A 271 16.12 -11.81 9.88
CA ARG A 271 14.85 -12.56 9.95
C ARG A 271 14.76 -13.44 11.18
N GLU A 272 15.88 -14.00 11.62
CA GLU A 272 15.93 -14.86 12.81
C GLU A 272 15.79 -14.03 14.09
N ARG A 273 16.22 -12.76 14.05
CA ARG A 273 16.16 -11.82 15.18
C ARG A 273 14.98 -10.84 15.11
N LEU A 274 14.14 -10.97 14.08
CA LEU A 274 13.04 -10.04 13.83
C LEU A 274 12.01 -10.07 14.95
N TYR A 275 11.81 -11.25 15.54
CA TYR A 275 10.85 -11.46 16.61
C TYR A 275 11.54 -11.83 17.92
N TYR A 276 10.98 -11.39 19.04
CA TYR A 276 11.35 -11.86 20.36
C TYR A 276 10.10 -12.08 21.23
N HIS A 277 10.24 -12.96 22.21
CA HIS A 277 9.19 -13.29 23.16
C HIS A 277 9.06 -12.22 24.25
N LYS A 278 7.87 -11.67 24.43
CA LYS A 278 7.55 -10.65 25.44
C LYS A 278 6.60 -11.20 26.48
N LEU A 279 6.95 -11.05 27.76
CA LEU A 279 6.04 -11.25 28.88
C LEU A 279 5.21 -9.99 29.13
N ASN A 280 3.94 -10.18 29.50
CA ASN A 280 3.07 -9.07 29.90
C ASN A 280 3.58 -8.46 31.22
N ASP A 281 4.18 -7.28 31.11
CA ASP A 281 4.73 -6.50 32.21
C ASP A 281 3.69 -5.62 32.92
N GLN A 282 2.45 -5.58 32.41
CA GLN A 282 1.37 -4.86 33.08
C GLN A 282 0.77 -5.68 34.21
N LYS A 283 0.49 -5.00 35.32
CA LYS A 283 -0.18 -5.55 36.51
C LYS A 283 -1.66 -5.77 36.22
N ILE A 284 -1.99 -6.76 35.39
CA ILE A 284 -3.36 -7.26 35.24
C ILE A 284 -3.58 -8.37 36.26
N SER A 285 -4.53 -8.16 37.17
CA SER A 285 -4.93 -9.12 38.19
C SER A 285 -5.63 -10.33 37.59
N ALA A 286 -5.68 -11.45 38.34
CA ALA A 286 -6.43 -12.62 37.93
C ALA A 286 -7.92 -12.29 37.71
N SER A 287 -8.52 -11.49 38.59
CA SER A 287 -9.91 -11.04 38.46
C SER A 287 -10.17 -10.21 37.20
N GLU A 288 -9.23 -9.36 36.78
CA GLU A 288 -9.37 -8.60 35.53
C GLU A 288 -9.27 -9.51 34.30
N ARG A 289 -8.41 -10.54 34.35
CA ARG A 289 -8.34 -11.55 33.28
C ARG A 289 -9.63 -12.35 33.18
N ASP A 290 -10.18 -12.78 34.31
CA ASP A 290 -11.46 -13.50 34.36
C ASP A 290 -12.59 -12.64 33.81
N LEU A 291 -12.58 -11.34 34.11
CA LEU A 291 -13.55 -10.37 33.57
C LEU A 291 -13.47 -10.24 32.05
N VAL A 292 -12.26 -10.16 31.48
CA VAL A 292 -12.05 -10.13 30.03
C VAL A 292 -12.50 -11.47 29.41
N SER A 293 -12.19 -12.61 30.04
CA SER A 293 -12.63 -13.93 29.55
C SER A 293 -14.16 -14.05 29.53
N GLN A 294 -14.82 -13.67 30.62
CA GLN A 294 -16.28 -13.67 30.72
C GLN A 294 -16.92 -12.79 29.64
N PHE A 295 -16.33 -11.62 29.37
CA PHE A 295 -16.78 -10.77 28.28
C PHE A 295 -16.68 -11.48 26.92
N LEU A 296 -15.53 -12.09 26.62
CA LEU A 296 -15.31 -12.76 25.34
C LEU A 296 -16.27 -13.95 25.16
N ASP A 297 -16.52 -14.74 26.22
CA ASP A 297 -17.37 -15.93 26.15
C ASP A 297 -18.84 -15.61 25.81
N GLN A 298 -19.37 -14.48 26.30
CA GLN A 298 -20.75 -14.07 26.00
C GLN A 298 -20.84 -13.16 24.76
N TRP A 299 -19.73 -12.61 24.28
CA TRP A 299 -19.75 -11.66 23.17
C TRP A 299 -19.97 -12.41 21.85
N LYS A 300 -21.21 -12.33 21.34
CA LYS A 300 -21.62 -12.93 20.06
C LYS A 300 -21.05 -12.17 18.87
N HIS A 301 -19.74 -12.26 18.67
CA HIS A 301 -19.01 -11.62 17.59
C HIS A 301 -17.85 -12.52 17.13
N PRO A 302 -17.54 -12.64 15.83
CA PRO A 302 -16.45 -13.52 15.36
C PRO A 302 -15.08 -13.21 15.98
N LEU A 303 -14.87 -11.95 16.35
CA LEU A 303 -13.64 -11.53 17.03
C LEU A 303 -13.45 -12.18 18.41
N SER A 304 -14.52 -12.60 19.10
CA SER A 304 -14.39 -13.16 20.45
C SER A 304 -13.60 -14.47 20.46
N SER A 305 -13.97 -15.42 19.58
CA SER A 305 -13.27 -16.70 19.43
C SER A 305 -11.83 -16.53 18.95
N TRP A 306 -11.58 -15.53 18.10
CA TRP A 306 -10.22 -15.21 17.67
C TRP A 306 -9.37 -14.61 18.81
N LEU A 307 -9.92 -13.68 19.60
CA LEU A 307 -9.21 -13.09 20.75
C LEU A 307 -8.98 -14.08 21.90
N LEU A 308 -9.81 -15.11 22.03
CA LEU A 308 -9.60 -16.22 22.99
C LEU A 308 -8.31 -17.00 22.68
N GLN A 309 -7.76 -16.92 21.45
CA GLN A 309 -6.40 -17.38 21.13
C GLN A 309 -5.35 -16.39 21.65
N SER A 310 -5.46 -16.04 22.92
CA SER A 310 -4.81 -14.94 23.64
C SER A 310 -3.39 -14.62 23.16
N ASN A 311 -2.47 -15.59 23.18
CA ASN A 311 -1.07 -15.34 22.81
C ASN A 311 -0.90 -15.02 21.32
N LYS A 312 -1.53 -15.79 20.41
CA LYS A 312 -1.43 -15.56 18.96
C LYS A 312 -2.10 -14.25 18.54
N ALA A 313 -3.27 -13.97 19.11
CA ALA A 313 -3.99 -12.74 18.88
C ALA A 313 -3.18 -11.53 19.39
N ALA A 314 -2.62 -11.63 20.59
CA ALA A 314 -1.75 -10.61 21.16
C ALA A 314 -0.50 -10.37 20.29
N SER A 315 0.18 -11.42 19.83
CA SER A 315 1.34 -11.29 18.93
C SER A 315 0.97 -10.50 17.67
N LYS A 316 -0.12 -10.90 17.00
CA LYS A 316 -0.54 -10.27 15.73
C LYS A 316 -0.93 -8.80 15.92
N ILE A 317 -1.70 -8.51 16.96
CA ILE A 317 -2.14 -7.14 17.28
C ILE A 317 -0.94 -6.25 17.64
N ASP A 318 -0.02 -6.75 18.48
CA ASP A 318 1.15 -5.97 18.90
C ASP A 318 2.11 -5.70 17.72
N GLN A 319 2.32 -6.70 16.86
CA GLN A 319 3.11 -6.55 15.63
C GLN A 319 2.50 -5.49 14.69
N ILE A 320 1.17 -5.51 14.51
CA ILE A 320 0.45 -4.47 13.76
C ILE A 320 0.63 -3.11 14.44
N ALA A 321 0.53 -3.03 15.78
CA ALA A 321 0.70 -1.78 16.52
C ALA A 321 2.10 -1.18 16.33
N LYS A 322 3.15 -2.01 16.39
CA LYS A 322 4.54 -1.59 16.15
C LYS A 322 4.72 -1.02 14.75
N LEU A 323 4.23 -1.71 13.71
CA LEU A 323 4.28 -1.22 12.32
C LEU A 323 3.44 0.04 12.11
N ARG A 324 2.28 0.13 12.74
CA ARG A 324 1.44 1.35 12.75
C ARG A 324 2.19 2.52 13.38
N ASN A 325 2.91 2.30 14.48
CA ASN A 325 3.65 3.36 15.15
C ASN A 325 4.77 3.96 14.27
N LEU A 326 5.38 3.17 13.38
CA LEU A 326 6.33 3.67 12.37
C LEU A 326 5.76 4.82 11.51
N THR A 327 4.43 4.87 11.32
CA THR A 327 3.81 5.96 10.56
C THR A 327 3.98 7.33 11.22
N ALA A 328 4.12 7.38 12.56
CA ALA A 328 4.29 8.61 13.32
C ALA A 328 5.74 9.11 13.37
N HIS A 329 6.72 8.29 13.00
CA HIS A 329 8.13 8.69 12.95
C HIS A 329 8.42 9.53 11.69
N PRO A 330 9.48 10.35 11.68
CA PRO A 330 9.84 11.14 10.49
C PRO A 330 10.34 10.28 9.31
N MET A 331 10.90 9.11 9.59
CA MET A 331 11.43 8.20 8.58
C MET A 331 10.32 7.56 7.73
N PRO A 332 10.56 7.27 6.43
CA PRO A 332 9.58 6.58 5.59
C PRO A 332 9.29 5.17 6.10
N ILE A 333 8.14 4.60 5.71
CA ILE A 333 7.92 3.16 5.86
C ILE A 333 8.48 2.45 4.64
N TYR A 334 9.40 1.53 4.87
CA TYR A 334 10.07 0.76 3.84
C TYR A 334 9.19 -0.39 3.32
N LYS A 335 9.45 -0.83 2.09
CA LYS A 335 8.68 -1.87 1.39
C LYS A 335 8.53 -3.15 2.22
N TRP A 336 9.58 -3.58 2.93
CA TRP A 336 9.52 -4.80 3.72
C TRP A 336 8.59 -4.66 4.95
N GLN A 337 8.64 -3.53 5.67
CA GLN A 337 7.75 -3.24 6.80
C GLN A 337 6.28 -3.20 6.35
N PHE A 338 6.03 -2.55 5.19
CA PHE A 338 4.72 -2.55 4.57
C PHE A 338 4.24 -3.96 4.19
N ILE A 339 5.12 -4.80 3.62
CA ILE A 339 4.79 -6.19 3.28
C ILE A 339 4.44 -6.98 4.54
N GLU A 340 5.16 -6.80 5.65
CA GLU A 340 4.82 -7.47 6.91
C GLU A 340 3.43 -7.05 7.41
N LEU A 341 3.12 -5.74 7.41
CA LEU A 341 1.79 -5.26 7.78
C LEU A 341 0.69 -5.84 6.86
N TRP A 342 0.96 -5.88 5.56
CA TRP A 342 0.07 -6.44 4.56
C TRP A 342 -0.22 -7.92 4.83
N LEU A 343 0.82 -8.71 5.12
CA LEU A 343 0.69 -10.14 5.42
C LEU A 343 -0.05 -10.37 6.73
N LEU A 344 0.20 -9.55 7.76
CA LEU A 344 -0.49 -9.64 9.04
C LEU A 344 -1.99 -9.37 8.91
N VAL A 345 -2.40 -8.35 8.14
CA VAL A 345 -3.81 -7.93 8.06
C VAL A 345 -4.59 -8.61 6.93
N ILE A 346 -4.05 -8.59 5.72
CA ILE A 346 -4.71 -9.02 4.48
C ILE A 346 -4.28 -10.44 4.09
N GLY A 347 -3.03 -10.80 4.37
CA GLY A 347 -2.46 -12.09 3.98
C GLY A 347 -1.96 -12.13 2.54
N GLY A 348 -1.41 -13.28 2.17
CA GLY A 348 -0.76 -13.49 0.88
C GLY A 348 0.36 -14.52 0.93
N LYS A 349 1.22 -14.52 -0.08
CA LYS A 349 2.41 -15.37 -0.10
C LYS A 349 3.56 -14.69 0.63
N THR A 350 4.21 -15.40 1.52
CA THR A 350 5.46 -14.99 2.17
C THR A 350 6.63 -15.10 1.18
N LYS A 351 7.81 -14.57 1.55
CA LYS A 351 9.03 -14.75 0.74
C LYS A 351 9.43 -16.22 0.54
N SER A 352 9.04 -17.11 1.46
CA SER A 352 9.27 -18.55 1.34
C SER A 352 8.22 -19.27 0.47
N GLY A 353 7.31 -18.53 -0.17
CA GLY A 353 6.25 -19.08 -1.02
C GLY A 353 5.07 -19.66 -0.26
N ARG A 354 5.11 -19.70 1.08
CA ARG A 354 3.99 -20.17 1.92
C ARG A 354 2.85 -19.16 1.91
N THR A 355 1.61 -19.65 1.94
CA THR A 355 0.43 -18.78 2.06
C THR A 355 0.14 -18.50 3.53
N GLN A 356 0.15 -17.22 3.90
CA GLN A 356 -0.24 -16.72 5.22
C GLN A 356 -1.65 -16.14 5.15
N LYS A 357 -2.49 -16.52 6.12
CA LYS A 357 -3.82 -15.91 6.31
C LYS A 357 -3.67 -14.55 7.02
N GLY A 358 -4.40 -13.56 6.52
CA GLY A 358 -4.51 -12.26 7.16
C GLY A 358 -5.42 -12.32 8.38
N LEU A 359 -5.23 -11.39 9.32
CA LEU A 359 -6.05 -11.25 10.53
C LEU A 359 -7.54 -11.18 10.18
N LEU A 360 -7.92 -10.36 9.20
CA LEU A 360 -9.33 -10.21 8.83
C LEU A 360 -9.92 -11.53 8.35
N LYS A 361 -9.15 -12.32 7.61
CA LYS A 361 -9.58 -13.65 7.17
C LYS A 361 -9.73 -14.60 8.36
N GLU A 362 -8.77 -14.63 9.27
CA GLU A 362 -8.81 -15.48 10.46
C GLU A 362 -9.96 -15.18 11.40
N VAL A 363 -10.39 -13.91 11.50
CA VAL A 363 -11.52 -13.50 12.36
C VAL A 363 -12.85 -14.02 11.81
N TYR A 364 -13.04 -14.01 10.48
CA TYR A 364 -14.33 -14.33 9.85
C TYR A 364 -14.41 -15.73 9.25
N GLU A 365 -13.28 -16.40 8.99
CA GLU A 365 -13.29 -17.82 8.66
C GLU A 365 -13.58 -18.63 9.91
N ARG A 366 -14.69 -19.38 9.89
CA ARG A 366 -15.01 -20.31 10.97
C ARG A 366 -13.83 -21.27 11.18
N ILE A 367 -13.32 -21.28 12.40
CA ILE A 367 -12.57 -22.43 12.90
C ILE A 367 -13.63 -23.51 13.10
N ASN A 368 -13.79 -24.37 12.11
CA ASN A 368 -14.58 -25.59 12.26
C ASN A 368 -13.89 -26.51 13.26
#